data_AF-A0A7K1DHR8-F1
#
_entry.id   AF-A0A7K1DHR8-F1
#
_cell.length_a   1.000
_cell.length_b   1.000
_cell.length_c   1.000
_cell.angle_alpha   90.00
_cell.angle_beta   90.00
_cell.angle_gamma   90.00
#
_symmetry.space_group_name_H-M   'P 1'
#
loop_
_entity.id
_entity.type
_entity.pdbx_description
1 polymer ?
#
loop_
_entity_poly.entity_id
_entity_poly.type
_entity_poly.pdbx_seq_one_letter_code
_entity_poly.pdbx_strand_id
1 'polypeptide(L)' 'MNDPHRLIALNAVHNFRDLGGYPTISGQTTKWRTLFRADGLYRLTPDDAQA' A
#
# COMPACT_ATOMS: atom_id res chain seq x y z
N MET A 1 -5.31 10.52 6.83
CA MET A 1 -4.21 9.61 6.47
C MET A 1 -4.34 8.19 7.05
N ASN A 2 -5.42 7.84 7.76
CA ASN A 2 -5.57 6.53 8.39
C ASN A 2 -6.88 5.86 7.95
N ASP A 3 -6.96 5.53 6.66
CA ASP A 3 -8.08 4.80 6.07
C ASP A 3 -7.76 3.29 6.13
N PRO A 4 -8.55 2.49 6.88
CA PRO A 4 -8.29 1.07 7.07
C PRO A 4 -8.43 0.25 5.77
N HIS A 5 -9.16 0.75 4.76
CA HIS A 5 -9.32 0.03 3.49
C HIS A 5 -8.03 0.01 2.65
N ARG A 6 -7.05 0.84 3.03
CA ARG A 6 -5.77 0.97 2.33
C ARG A 6 -4.69 0.09 2.93
N LEU A 7 -4.90 -0.41 4.15
CA LEU A 7 -3.97 -1.30 4.83
C LEU A 7 -4.09 -2.70 4.24
N ILE A 8 -2.99 -3.21 3.69
CA ILE A 8 -2.90 -4.61 3.29
C ILE A 8 -2.03 -5.28 4.35
N ALA A 9 -2.57 -6.30 5.00
CA ALA A 9 -1.85 -7.04 6.01
C ALA A 9 -0.82 -7.94 5.34
N LEU A 10 0.46 -7.64 5.58
CA LEU A 10 1.59 -8.52 5.26
C LEU A 10 2.23 -8.93 6.58
N ASN A 11 2.70 -10.16 6.68
CA ASN A 11 3.18 -10.74 7.93
C ASN A 11 4.51 -10.12 8.36
N ALA A 12 5.43 -9.86 7.42
CA ALA A 12 6.76 -9.35 7.75
C ALA A 12 6.96 -7.87 7.42
N VAL A 13 6.04 -7.25 6.67
CA VAL A 13 6.14 -5.86 6.24
C VAL A 13 5.14 -4.98 6.99
N HIS A 14 5.67 -4.01 7.74
CA HIS A 14 4.84 -3.06 8.47
C HIS A 14 4.41 -1.89 7.58
N ASN A 15 3.21 -1.36 7.88
CA ASN A 15 2.61 -0.19 7.22
C ASN A 15 2.49 -0.34 5.69
N PHE A 16 2.29 -1.57 5.19
CA PHE A 16 2.03 -1.77 3.77
C PHE A 16 0.65 -1.21 3.41
N ARG A 17 0.62 -0.24 2.50
CA ARG A 17 -0.61 0.47 2.12
C ARG A 17 -0.68 0.77 0.64
N ASP A 18 -1.89 0.70 0.09
CA ASP A 18 -2.23 1.20 -1.24
C ASP A 18 -2.42 2.74 -1.18
N LEU A 19 -1.74 3.45 -2.08
CA LEU A 19 -1.87 4.90 -2.25
C LEU A 19 -2.93 5.29 -3.27
N GLY A 20 -3.78 4.38 -3.73
CA GLY A 20 -4.96 4.67 -4.56
C GLY A 20 -5.97 5.57 -3.86
N GLY A 21 -6.73 6.38 -4.62
CA GLY A 21 -7.76 7.26 -4.07
C GLY A 21 -7.26 8.50 -3.32
N TYR A 22 -6.00 8.92 -3.52
CA TYR A 22 -5.53 10.25 -3.11
C TYR A 22 -5.82 11.28 -4.20
N PRO A 23 -6.31 12.48 -3.85
CA PRO A 23 -6.49 13.54 -4.82
C PRO A 23 -5.14 14.01 -5.35
N THR A 24 -5.04 14.16 -6.67
CA THR A 24 -3.92 14.79 -7.34
C THR A 24 -4.16 16.29 -7.48
N ILE A 25 -3.08 17.04 -7.73
CA ILE A 25 -3.14 18.48 -7.98
C ILE A 25 -4.01 18.80 -9.21
N SER A 26 -4.09 17.86 -10.16
CA SER A 26 -4.93 17.92 -11.36
C SER A 26 -6.40 17.57 -11.13
N GLY A 27 -6.85 17.38 -9.88
CA GLY A 27 -8.24 17.05 -9.55
C GLY A 27 -8.65 15.61 -9.85
N GLN A 28 -7.69 14.76 -10.21
CA GLN A 28 -7.92 13.32 -10.41
C GLN A 28 -7.64 12.56 -9.11
N THR A 29 -7.91 11.26 -9.11
CA THR A 29 -7.52 10.37 -8.01
C THR A 29 -6.41 9.43 -8.45
N THR A 30 -5.45 9.15 -7.59
CA THR A 30 -4.48 8.07 -7.80
C THR A 30 -5.22 6.75 -8.03
N LYS A 31 -4.72 5.96 -8.97
CA LYS A 31 -5.34 4.67 -9.31
C LYS A 31 -5.05 3.66 -8.21
N TRP A 32 -6.08 2.91 -7.80
CA TRP A 32 -5.94 1.77 -6.89
C TRP A 32 -5.04 0.68 -7.49
N ARG A 33 -4.39 -0.09 -6.61
CA ARG A 33 -3.53 -1.24 -6.95
C ARG A 33 -2.41 -0.91 -7.93
N THR A 34 -1.90 0.32 -7.89
CA THR A 34 -0.88 0.82 -8.82
C THR A 34 0.38 1.28 -8.09
N LEU A 35 0.24 1.86 -6.89
CA LEU A 35 1.35 2.36 -6.10
C LEU A 35 1.16 1.97 -4.64
N PHE A 36 2.19 1.29 -4.09
CA PHE A 36 2.20 0.82 -2.71
C PHE A 36 3.33 1.46 -1.93
N ARG A 37 3.13 1.66 -0.62
CA ARG A 37 4.13 2.17 0.32
C ARG A 37 4.29 1.18 1.47
N ALA A 38 5.53 0.96 1.92
CA ALA A 38 5.82 0.18 3.13
C ALA A 38 7.05 0.74 3.87
N ASP A 39 7.13 0.53 5.19
CA ASP A 39 8.26 1.03 6.00
C ASP A 39 9.53 0.17 5.86
N GLY A 40 9.40 -1.07 5.38
CA GLY A 40 10.54 -2.00 5.29
C GLY A 40 10.29 -3.15 4.34
N LEU A 41 10.32 -2.86 3.03
CA LEU A 41 10.15 -3.87 1.97
C LEU A 41 11.23 -4.97 1.97
N TYR A 42 12.39 -4.71 2.60
CA TYR A 42 13.45 -5.69 2.75
C TYR A 42 13.08 -6.89 3.65
N ARG A 43 11.96 -6.79 4.38
CA ARG A 43 11.42 -7.89 5.20
C ARG A 43 10.40 -8.76 4.46
N LEU A 44 10.08 -8.44 3.20
CA LEU A 44 9.13 -9.23 2.42
C LEU A 44 9.59 -10.68 2.36
N THR A 45 8.77 -11.59 2.88
CA THR A 45 9.02 -13.03 2.77
C THR A 45 8.41 -13.56 1.47
N PRO A 46 8.83 -14.74 0.98
CA PRO A 46 8.18 -15.39 -0.16
C PRO A 46 6.67 -15.59 0.04
N ASP A 47 6.23 -15.87 1.27
CA ASP A 47 4.82 -16.04 1.61
C ASP A 47 4.02 -14.73 1.44
N ASP A 48 4.63 -13.58 1.75
CA ASP A 48 4.01 -12.25 1.56
C ASP A 48 3.88 -11.88 0.08
N ALA A 49 4.69 -12.47 -0.82
CA ALA A 49 4.65 -12.19 -2.26
C ALA A 49 3.57 -12.98 -3.02
N GLN A 50 2.95 -13.99 -2.38
CA GLN A 50 1.90 -14.83 -2.97
C GLN A 50 0.47 -14.46 -2.52
N ALA A 51 0.32 -13.51 -1.58
CA ALA A 51 -0.96 -13.04 -1.06
C ALA A 51 -1.64 -12.02 -2.00
#